data_AF-A0A452GR43-F1
#
_entry.id   AF-A0A452GR43-F1
#
_cell.length_a   1.000
_cell.length_b   1.000
_cell.length_c   1.000
_cell.angle_alpha   90.00
_cell.angle_beta   90.00
_cell.angle_gamma   90.00
#
_symmetry.space_group_name_H-M   'P 1'
#
loop_
_entity.id
_entity.type
_entity.pdbx_description
1 polymer ?
#
loop_
_entity_poly.entity_id
_entity_poly.type
_entity_poly.pdbx_seq_one_letter_code
_entity_poly.pdbx_strand_id
1 'polypeptide(L)'
;PCGVGAAIPPGGTREFKPKPLFLKLLKFAGAPKDTLTMMEVIFYLGRYIISKQLYDEKQQDIVHCADDPLGDLFGEPIVSVWICKSS
;
A
#
# COMPACT_ATOMS: atom_id res chain seq x y z
N PRO A 1 -11.86 4.66 22.79
CA PRO A 1 -11.90 3.22 22.42
C PRO A 1 -12.12 3.05 20.91
N CYS A 2 -11.04 2.75 20.18
CA CYS A 2 -11.08 2.52 18.74
C CYS A 2 -11.89 1.27 18.42
N GLY A 3 -13.11 1.47 17.93
CA GLY A 3 -13.97 0.44 17.36
C GLY A 3 -14.39 0.86 15.97
N VAL A 4 -13.52 0.65 14.97
CA VAL A 4 -13.91 0.65 13.57
C VAL A 4 -13.33 -0.60 12.93
N GLY A 5 -13.80 -1.75 13.41
CA GLY A 5 -13.77 -2.99 12.64
C GLY A 5 -14.98 -2.99 11.72
N ALA A 6 -14.97 -2.17 10.67
CA ALA A 6 -15.97 -2.27 9.61
C ALA A 6 -15.73 -3.60 8.89
N ALA A 7 -16.55 -4.59 9.24
CA ALA A 7 -16.63 -5.86 8.53
C ALA A 7 -16.96 -5.59 7.06
N ILE A 8 -16.05 -5.93 6.16
CA ILE A 8 -16.32 -5.99 4.72
C ILE A 8 -16.89 -7.40 4.44
N PRO A 9 -18.17 -7.54 4.07
CA PRO A 9 -18.73 -8.84 3.70
C PRO A 9 -18.18 -9.37 2.37
N PRO A 10 -18.10 -10.70 2.20
CA PRO A 10 -17.20 -11.36 1.25
C PRO A 10 -17.82 -11.51 -0.14
N GLY A 11 -17.45 -10.60 -1.05
CA GLY A 11 -17.65 -10.75 -2.48
C GLY A 11 -16.36 -11.20 -3.17
N GLY A 12 -15.95 -12.45 -2.97
CA GLY A 12 -15.05 -13.20 -3.86
C GLY A 12 -13.67 -12.61 -4.18
N THR A 13 -13.04 -11.84 -3.30
CA THR A 13 -11.63 -11.42 -3.50
C THR A 13 -10.70 -12.45 -2.86
N ARG A 14 -9.87 -13.10 -3.67
CA ARG A 14 -8.84 -14.01 -3.16
C ARG A 14 -7.89 -13.24 -2.25
N GLU A 15 -7.98 -13.50 -0.96
CA GLU A 15 -6.99 -13.04 0.00
C GLU A 15 -5.70 -13.81 -0.25
N PHE A 16 -4.59 -13.08 -0.27
CA PHE A 16 -3.27 -13.69 -0.38
C PHE A 16 -2.38 -13.15 0.72
N LYS A 17 -1.33 -13.90 1.04
CA LYS A 17 -0.31 -13.45 1.97
C LYS A 17 0.79 -12.75 1.18
N PRO A 18 0.98 -11.42 1.34
CA PRO A 18 2.07 -10.73 0.69
C PRO A 18 3.42 -11.20 1.22
N LYS A 19 4.50 -10.90 0.50
CA LYS A 19 5.86 -11.17 0.98
C LYS A 19 6.08 -10.53 2.37
N PRO A 20 6.85 -11.16 3.28
CA PRO A 20 6.99 -10.69 4.66
C PRO A 20 7.42 -9.23 4.80
N LEU A 21 8.34 -8.77 3.95
CA LEU A 21 8.81 -7.38 3.93
C LEU A 21 7.69 -6.41 3.54
N PHE A 22 6.92 -6.74 2.52
CA PHE A 22 5.79 -5.92 2.09
C PHE A 22 4.71 -5.88 3.16
N LEU A 23 4.42 -7.03 3.76
CA LEU A 23 3.42 -7.14 4.81
C LEU A 23 3.79 -6.30 6.05
N LYS A 24 5.08 -6.23 6.40
CA LYS A 24 5.57 -5.36 7.49
C LYS A 24 5.29 -3.88 7.18
N LEU A 25 5.47 -3.44 5.94
CA LEU A 25 5.15 -2.08 5.49
C LEU A 25 3.65 -1.80 5.56
N LEU A 26 2.82 -2.72 5.07
CA LEU A 26 1.36 -2.60 5.14
C LEU A 26 0.86 -2.56 6.59
N LYS A 27 1.45 -3.35 7.49
CA LYS A 27 1.17 -3.28 8.94
C LYS A 27 1.57 -1.94 9.53
N PHE A 28 2.70 -1.36 9.12
CA PHE A 28 3.08 0.00 9.52
C PHE A 28 2.08 1.04 9.05
N ALA A 29 1.47 0.84 7.88
CA ALA A 29 0.38 1.67 7.35
C ALA A 29 -0.98 1.44 8.04
N GLY A 30 -1.08 0.46 8.93
CA GLY A 30 -2.29 0.13 9.70
C GLY A 30 -3.07 -1.10 9.23
N ALA A 31 -2.46 -2.00 8.45
CA ALA A 31 -3.08 -3.26 8.09
C ALA A 31 -3.24 -4.18 9.32
N PRO A 32 -4.46 -4.65 9.65
CA PRO A 32 -4.72 -5.39 10.88
C PRO A 32 -4.40 -6.89 10.77
N LYS A 33 -4.29 -7.43 9.55
CA LYS A 33 -4.18 -8.87 9.27
C LYS A 33 -3.00 -9.19 8.34
N ASP A 34 -2.56 -10.45 8.39
CA ASP A 34 -1.43 -10.97 7.59
C ASP A 34 -1.81 -11.35 6.15
N THR A 35 -3.09 -11.61 5.90
CA THR A 35 -3.66 -11.90 4.59
C THR A 35 -4.49 -10.72 4.14
N LEU A 36 -4.22 -10.20 2.94
CA LEU A 36 -4.86 -9.01 2.42
C LEU A 36 -5.42 -9.29 1.03
N THR A 37 -6.49 -8.58 0.69
CA THR A 37 -6.97 -8.53 -0.70
C THR A 37 -6.15 -7.53 -1.51
N MET A 38 -6.19 -7.61 -2.85
CA MET A 38 -5.55 -6.59 -3.70
C MET A 38 -6.06 -5.17 -3.39
N MET A 39 -7.34 -5.02 -3.10
CA MET A 39 -7.93 -3.72 -2.73
C MET A 39 -7.37 -3.20 -1.41
N GLU A 40 -7.25 -4.05 -0.39
CA GLU A 40 -6.63 -3.66 0.88
C GLU A 40 -5.17 -3.30 0.71
N VAL A 41 -4.42 -4.09 -0.09
CA VAL A 41 -3.02 -3.79 -0.40
C VAL A 41 -2.90 -2.40 -1.03
N ILE A 42 -3.72 -2.10 -2.05
CA ILE A 42 -3.74 -0.78 -2.70
C ILE A 42 -4.08 0.34 -1.70
N PHE A 43 -5.09 0.13 -0.86
CA PHE A 43 -5.53 1.10 0.13
C PHE A 43 -4.44 1.43 1.16
N TYR A 44 -3.83 0.42 1.76
CA TYR A 44 -2.76 0.61 2.76
C TYR A 44 -1.48 1.17 2.13
N LEU A 45 -1.18 0.78 0.89
CA LEU A 45 -0.04 1.31 0.14
C LEU A 45 -0.21 2.80 -0.15
N GLY A 46 -1.36 3.22 -0.66
CA GLY A 46 -1.66 4.63 -0.91
C GLY A 46 -1.59 5.46 0.38
N ARG A 47 -2.15 4.94 1.48
CA ARG A 47 -2.03 5.57 2.79
C ARG A 47 -0.59 5.73 3.26
N TYR A 48 0.25 4.72 3.06
CA TYR A 48 1.66 4.79 3.42
C TYR A 48 2.38 5.91 2.66
N ILE A 49 2.20 5.94 1.33
CA ILE A 49 2.78 6.96 0.43
C ILE A 49 2.35 8.37 0.84
N ILE A 50 1.06 8.58 1.11
CA ILE A 50 0.53 9.89 1.54
C ILE A 50 1.07 10.28 2.92
N SER A 51 1.06 9.35 3.88
CA SER A 51 1.51 9.63 5.26
C SER A 51 3.00 9.98 5.31
N LYS A 52 3.79 9.39 4.42
CA LYS A 52 5.23 9.62 4.28
C LYS A 52 5.57 10.74 3.29
N GLN A 53 4.58 11.30 2.59
CA GLN A 53 4.76 12.30 1.53
C GLN A 53 5.81 11.86 0.50
N LEU A 54 5.78 10.58 0.13
CA LEU A 54 6.72 10.04 -0.87
C LEU A 54 6.33 10.45 -2.30
N TYR A 55 5.15 11.02 -2.50
CA TYR A 55 4.72 11.54 -3.79
C TYR A 55 5.42 12.87 -4.10
N ASP A 56 5.69 13.14 -5.37
CA ASP A 56 6.19 14.44 -5.80
C ASP A 56 5.06 15.49 -5.75
N GLU A 57 5.31 16.64 -5.14
CA GLU A 57 4.30 17.70 -4.98
C GLU A 57 3.85 18.28 -6.34
N LYS A 58 4.73 18.27 -7.34
CA LYS A 58 4.44 18.77 -8.69
C LYS A 58 3.88 17.69 -9.59
N GLN A 59 4.27 16.43 -9.36
CA GLN A 59 3.81 15.27 -10.11
C GLN A 59 3.40 14.14 -9.17
N GLN A 60 2.17 14.19 -8.64
CA GLN A 60 1.66 13.19 -7.69
C GLN A 60 1.57 11.77 -8.26
N ASP A 61 1.73 11.59 -9.57
CA ASP A 61 1.91 10.29 -10.24
C ASP A 61 3.32 9.68 -10.01
N ILE A 62 4.28 10.46 -9.52
CA ILE A 62 5.66 10.05 -9.22
C ILE A 62 5.82 9.87 -7.73
N VAL A 63 6.31 8.69 -7.33
CA VAL A 63 6.64 8.37 -5.94
C VAL A 63 8.15 8.15 -5.82
N HIS A 64 8.80 9.02 -5.04
CA HIS A 64 10.20 8.92 -4.67
C HIS A 64 10.34 7.96 -3.49
N CYS A 65 10.86 6.77 -3.75
CA CYS A 65 11.00 5.71 -2.74
C CYS A 65 12.42 5.17 -2.60
N ALA A 66 13.41 5.81 -3.24
CA ALA A 66 14.82 5.40 -3.19
C ALA A 66 15.41 5.33 -1.76
N ASP A 67 14.96 6.20 -0.86
CA ASP A 67 15.37 6.23 0.55
C ASP A 67 14.35 5.59 1.51
N ASP A 68 13.30 4.95 0.98
CA ASP A 68 12.25 4.31 1.77
C ASP A 68 12.27 2.79 1.57
N PRO A 69 11.93 1.98 2.60
CA PRO A 69 11.79 0.52 2.46
C PRO A 69 10.85 0.07 1.32
N LEU A 70 9.98 0.98 0.85
CA LEU A 70 9.19 0.78 -0.35
C LEU A 70 10.07 0.58 -1.60
N GLY A 71 11.16 1.34 -1.78
CA GLY A 71 12.07 1.21 -2.92
C GLY A 71 12.81 -0.12 -2.93
N ASP A 72 13.32 -0.57 -1.78
CA ASP A 72 13.94 -1.90 -1.62
C ASP A 72 12.99 -3.04 -2.01
N LEU A 73 11.69 -2.85 -1.78
CA LEU A 73 10.68 -3.85 -2.04
C LEU A 73 10.28 -3.92 -3.52
N PHE A 74 10.18 -2.76 -4.19
CA PHE A 74 9.86 -2.68 -5.61
C PHE A 74 11.09 -2.87 -6.51
N GLY A 75 12.30 -2.71 -5.98
CA GLY A 75 13.56 -2.93 -6.69
C GLY A 75 13.90 -1.84 -7.71
N GLU A 76 13.06 -0.81 -7.82
CA GLU A 76 13.25 0.34 -8.69
C GLU A 76 13.24 1.63 -7.83
N PRO A 77 14.18 2.57 -8.04
CA PRO A 77 14.26 3.81 -7.26
C PRO A 77 13.08 4.75 -7.52
N ILE A 78 12.36 4.56 -8.62
CA ILE A 78 11.19 5.33 -9.04
C ILE A 78 10.08 4.35 -9.41
N VAL A 79 9.07 4.25 -8.57
CA VAL A 79 7.85 3.53 -8.90
C VAL A 79 6.87 4.59 -9.41
N SER A 80 6.78 4.77 -10.73
CA SER A 80 5.64 5.51 -11.28
C SER A 80 4.39 4.80 -10.80
N VAL A 81 3.52 5.51 -10.07
CA VAL A 81 2.32 4.93 -9.48
C VAL A 81 1.35 4.59 -10.62
N TRP A 82 1.51 3.39 -11.18
CA TRP A 82 0.49 2.72 -11.98
C TRP A 82 -0.49 1.97 -11.08
N ILE A 83 -0.72 2.47 -9.85
CA ILE A 83 -1.89 2.09 -9.08
C ILE A 83 -3.07 2.87 -9.68
N CYS A 84 -3.61 2.38 -10.79
CA CYS A 84 -4.81 2.85 -11.48
C CYS A 84 -4.75 4.25 -12.14
N LYS A 85 -4.05 4.37 -13.28
CA LYS A 85 -4.72 4.93 -14.47
C LYS A 85 -5.60 3.83 -15.06
N SER A 86 -6.68 3.49 -14.36
CA SER A 86 -7.79 2.72 -14.91
C SER A 86 -8.79 3.70 -15.50
N SER A 87 -8.46 4.27 -16.65
CA SER A 87 -9.34 4.52 -17.80
C SER A 87 -8.67 5.41 -18.83
#